data_AF-A0A5S3WSH5-F1
#
_entry.id   AF-A0A5S3WSH5-F1
#
_cell.length_a   1.000
_cell.length_b   1.000
_cell.length_c   1.000
_cell.angle_alpha   90.00
_cell.angle_beta   90.00
_cell.angle_gamma   90.00
#
_symmetry.space_group_name_H-M   'P 1'
#
loop_
_entity.id
_entity.type
_entity.pdbx_description
1 polymer ?
#
loop_
_entity_poly.entity_id
_entity_poly.type
_entity_poly.pdbx_seq_one_letter_code
_entity_poly.pdbx_strand_id
1 'polypeptide(L)' 'MRLEMGLSQQGLAKKLGVDQSTISNWESGRTDLTHVQMFEIMLICGKDIFAAYLGFLPERDDTSSQEEQKDSVKKQD' A
#
# COMPACT_ATOMS: atom_id res chain seq x y z
N MET A 1 2.90 9.20 9.91
CA MET A 1 2.63 9.74 8.56
C MET A 1 2.75 11.27 8.49
N ARG A 2 1.81 12.09 8.98
CA ARG A 2 1.98 13.57 8.88
C ARG A 2 3.18 14.12 9.66
N LEU A 3 3.52 13.48 10.80
CA LEU A 3 4.65 13.86 11.65
C LEU A 3 6.00 13.57 10.97
N GLU A 4 6.10 12.50 10.17
CA GLU A 4 7.30 12.17 9.38
C GLU A 4 7.61 13.27 8.35
N MET A 5 6.59 14.02 7.93
CA MET A 5 6.75 15.19 7.05
C MET A 5 6.89 16.52 7.79
N GLY A 6 6.86 16.54 9.12
CA GLY A 6 6.81 17.79 9.90
C GLY A 6 5.51 18.60 9.73
N LEU A 7 4.40 17.97 9.31
CA LEU A 7 3.12 18.66 9.14
C LEU A 7 2.34 18.72 10.46
N SER A 8 1.84 19.93 10.78
CA SER A 8 0.77 20.10 11.78
C SER A 8 -0.57 19.61 11.23
N GLN A 9 -1.55 19.37 12.11
CA GLN A 9 -2.91 19.02 11.67
C GLN A 9 -3.50 20.11 10.76
N GLN A 10 -3.29 21.39 11.09
CA GLN A 10 -3.71 22.52 10.25
C GLN A 10 -3.00 22.52 8.89
N GLY A 11 -1.71 22.18 8.85
CA GLY A 11 -0.93 22.12 7.61
C GLY A 11 -1.44 21.02 6.68
N LEU A 12 -1.76 19.85 7.22
CA LEU A 12 -2.38 18.76 6.45
C LEU A 12 -3.79 19.13 5.99
N ALA A 13 -4.60 19.72 6.87
CA ALA A 13 -5.95 20.18 6.57
C ALA A 13 -5.98 21.15 5.38
N LYS A 14 -5.07 22.13 5.36
CA LYS A 14 -4.91 23.07 4.23
C LYS A 14 -4.58 22.38 2.91
N LYS A 15 -3.76 21.33 2.94
CA LYS A 15 -3.39 20.58 1.72
C LYS A 15 -4.55 19.74 1.19
N LEU A 16 -5.43 19.27 2.08
CA LEU A 16 -6.61 18.46 1.75
C LEU A 16 -7.88 19.29 1.52
N GLY A 17 -7.86 20.59 1.79
CA GLY A 17 -9.06 21.44 1.66
C GLY A 17 -10.15 21.15 2.69
N VAL A 18 -9.77 20.64 3.88
CA VAL A 18 -10.69 20.34 4.99
C VAL A 18 -10.37 21.16 6.23
N ASP A 19 -11.25 21.12 7.22
CA ASP A 19 -10.99 21.71 8.54
C ASP A 19 -9.96 20.91 9.35
N GLN A 20 -9.25 21.60 10.25
CA GLN A 20 -8.30 20.93 11.16
C GLN A 20 -8.99 19.95 12.11
N SER A 21 -10.24 20.24 12.50
CA SER A 21 -11.05 19.33 13.32
C SER A 21 -11.32 18.00 12.62
N THR A 22 -11.48 18.01 11.30
CA THR A 22 -11.60 16.80 10.47
C THR A 22 -10.36 15.93 10.59
N ILE A 23 -9.17 16.52 10.50
CA ILE A 23 -7.89 15.79 10.69
C ILE A 23 -7.81 15.21 12.11
N SER A 24 -8.17 16.00 13.12
CA SER A 24 -8.18 15.54 14.51
C SER A 24 -9.15 14.36 14.74
N ASN A 25 -10.33 14.39 14.11
CA ASN A 25 -11.31 13.32 14.20
C ASN A 25 -10.82 12.02 13.54
N TRP A 26 -10.17 12.11 12.38
CA TRP A 26 -9.54 10.95 11.74
C TRP A 26 -8.41 10.37 12.59
N GLU A 27 -7.52 11.20 13.10
CA GLU A 27 -6.38 10.75 13.93
C GLU A 27 -6.82 10.13 15.27
N SER A 28 -7.95 10.57 15.81
CA SER A 28 -8.52 10.02 17.05
C SER A 28 -9.48 8.85 16.82
N GLY A 29 -9.74 8.47 15.57
CA GLY A 29 -10.66 7.38 15.23
C GLY A 29 -12.14 7.68 15.50
N ARG A 30 -12.52 8.95 15.69
CA ARG A 30 -13.95 9.35 15.84
C ARG A 30 -14.71 9.27 14.52
N THR A 31 -14.00 9.32 13.41
CA THR A 31 -14.58 9.29 12.07
C THR A 31 -13.67 8.49 11.17
N ASP A 32 -14.26 7.60 10.38
CA ASP A 32 -13.52 6.81 9.41
C ASP A 32 -13.09 7.65 8.21
N LEU A 33 -11.92 7.32 7.69
CA LEU A 33 -11.42 7.85 6.42
C LEU A 33 -12.09 7.10 5.27
N THR A 34 -12.52 7.83 4.24
CA THR A 34 -12.81 7.21 2.96
C THR A 34 -11.52 6.73 2.28
N HIS A 35 -11.62 5.77 1.37
CA HIS A 35 -10.46 5.32 0.59
C HIS A 35 -9.81 6.48 -0.18
N VAL A 36 -10.61 7.40 -0.75
CA VAL A 36 -10.08 8.57 -1.45
C VAL A 36 -9.23 9.44 -0.53
N GLN A 37 -9.75 9.79 0.66
CA GLN A 37 -9.00 10.61 1.63
C GLN A 37 -7.73 9.91 2.10
N MET A 38 -7.80 8.59 2.30
CA MET A 38 -6.63 7.79 2.64
C MET A 38 -5.56 7.84 1.54
N PHE A 39 -5.96 7.74 0.26
CA PHE A 39 -5.03 7.87 -0.87
C PHE A 39 -4.46 9.28 -0.99
N GLU A 40 -5.27 10.33 -0.84
CA GLU A 40 -4.81 11.72 -0.87
C GLU A 40 -3.77 12.00 0.22
N ILE A 41 -4.01 11.50 1.44
CA ILE A 41 -3.05 11.61 2.55
C ILE A 41 -1.75 10.87 2.20
N MET A 42 -1.82 9.66 1.63
CA MET A 42 -0.61 8.93 1.22
C MET A 42 0.19 9.67 0.14
N LEU A 43 -0.49 10.25 -0.86
CA LEU A 43 0.12 11.04 -1.92
C LEU A 43 0.79 12.30 -1.37
N ILE A 44 0.09 13.03 -0.49
CA ILE A 44 0.65 14.21 0.18
C ILE A 44 1.86 13.81 1.02
N CYS A 45 1.79 12.65 1.69
CA CYS A 45 2.85 12.15 2.54
C CYS A 45 4.02 11.49 1.82
N GLY A 46 3.97 11.39 0.50
CA GLY A 46 5.01 10.74 -0.29
C GLY A 46 5.24 9.29 0.12
N LYS A 47 4.23 8.63 0.73
CA LYS A 47 4.34 7.20 1.03
C LYS A 47 4.17 6.46 -0.29
N ASP A 48 5.09 5.54 -0.55
CA ASP A 48 4.97 4.64 -1.68
C ASP A 48 3.71 3.80 -1.50
N ILE A 49 2.68 4.10 -2.30
CA ILE A 49 1.39 3.41 -2.30
C ILE A 49 1.60 1.93 -2.65
N PHE A 50 2.56 1.62 -3.52
CA PHE A 50 2.89 0.24 -3.87
C PHE A 50 3.54 -0.45 -2.68
N ALA A 51 4.52 0.15 -2.01
CA ALA A 51 5.08 -0.46 -0.80
C ALA A 51 4.04 -0.67 0.31
N ALA A 52 3.13 0.30 0.50
CA ALA A 52 2.11 0.25 1.54
C ALA A 52 0.97 -0.75 1.23
N TYR A 53 0.63 -0.95 -0.04
CA TYR A 53 -0.52 -1.77 -0.45
C TYR A 53 -0.12 -3.14 -1.04
N LEU A 54 0.95 -3.20 -1.85
CA LEU A 54 1.47 -4.42 -2.46
C LEU A 54 2.45 -5.19 -1.57
N GLY A 55 3.04 -4.57 -0.54
CA GLY A 55 3.81 -5.31 0.48
C GLY A 55 2.95 -6.33 1.26
N PHE A 56 1.62 -6.24 1.14
CA PHE A 56 0.67 -7.18 1.71
C PHE A 56 0.21 -8.27 0.72
N LEU A 57 0.48 -8.13 -0.59
CA LEU A 57 0.14 -9.20 -1.51
C LEU A 57 1.13 -10.35 -1.30
N PRO A 58 0.66 -11.59 -1.09
CA PRO A 58 1.55 -12.73 -1.17
C PRO A 58 2.17 -12.72 -2.56
N GLU A 59 3.49 -12.97 -2.63
CA GLU A 59 4.12 -13.31 -3.90
C GLU A 59 3.25 -14.38 -4.56
N ARG A 60 2.90 -14.18 -5.83
CA ARG A 60 2.25 -15.23 -6.59
C ARG A 60 3.24 -16.39 -6.53
N ASP A 61 2.83 -17.45 -5.85
CA ASP A 61 3.57 -18.69 -5.83
C ASP A 61 3.50 -19.23 -7.27
N ASP A 62 4.47 -18.85 -8.09
CA ASP A 62 4.65 -19.34 -9.46
C ASP A 62 5.13 -20.80 -9.41
N THR A 63 4.42 -21.64 -8.67
CA THR A 63 4.52 -23.10 -8.77
C THR A 63 3.76 -23.53 -10.02
N SER A 64 4.31 -23.19 -11.18
CA SER A 64 3.90 -23.74 -12.48
C SER A 64 5.05 -24.59 -13.03
N SER A 65 5.06 -25.85 -12.58
CA SER A 65 5.41 -27.05 -13.35
C SER A 65 6.73 -27.06 -14.12
N GLN A 66 7.78 -27.58 -13.49
CA GLN A 66 8.84 -28.34 -14.17
C GLN A 66 8.68 -29.83 -13.84
N GLU A 67 7.79 -30.52 -14.54
CA GLU A 67 7.81 -31.98 -14.63
C GLU A 67 7.93 -32.38 -16.10
N GLU A 68 8.70 -33.44 -16.31
CA GLU A 68 8.88 -34.22 -17.54
C GLU A 68 9.92 -33.75 -18.58
N GLN A 69 11.21 -33.92 -18.23
CA GLN A 69 12.17 -34.41 -19.22
C GLN A 69 13.26 -35.27 -18.57
N LYS A 70 12.92 -36.50 -18.16
CA LYS A 70 13.94 -37.49 -17.80
C LYS A 70 13.47 -38.95 -17.92
N ASP A 71 12.85 -39.31 -19.04
CA ASP A 71 12.69 -40.73 -19.36
C ASP A 71 12.62 -40.99 -20.88
N SER A 72 13.75 -40.83 -21.58
CA SER A 72 13.95 -41.35 -22.94
C SER A 72 15.43 -41.31 -23.35
N VAL A 73 16.31 -41.98 -22.60
CA VAL A 73 17.56 -42.54 -23.20
C VAL A 73 17.90 -43.85 -22.50
N LYS A 74 17.16 -44.91 -22.81
CA LYS A 74 17.65 -46.29 -22.67
C LYS A 74 16.96 -47.22 -23.69
N LYS A 75 17.50 -47.27 -24.92
CA LYS A 75 17.69 -48.46 -25.78
C LYS A 75 17.89 -48.07 -27.25
N GLN A 76 18.63 -48.93 -27.96
CA GLN A 76 19.10 -48.92 -29.36
C GLN A 76 20.53 -48.40 -29.48
N ASP A 77 21.54 -49.19 -29.85
CA ASP A 77 21.70 -50.63 -30.18
C ASP A 77 23.13 -51.03 -29.82
#